data_AF-A0A095AW13-F1
#
_entry.id   AF-A0A095AW13-F1
#
_cell.length_a   1.000
_cell.length_b   1.000
_cell.length_c   1.000
_cell.angle_alpha   90.00
_cell.angle_beta   90.00
_cell.angle_gamma   90.00
#
_symmetry.space_group_name_H-M   'P 1'
#
loop_
_entity.id
_entity.type
_entity.pdbx_description
1 polymer ?
#
loop_
_entity_poly.entity_id
_entity_poly.type
_entity_poly.pdbx_seq_one_letter_code
_entity_poly.pdbx_strand_id
1 'polypeptide(L)'
;MKTQKLASHRESTNKSKERIKNKKRLATGLDNVASSNSTCHAVVTSSNRHDPLAHIIRLSSNLKVPRSPKRHLCDMIHVEHYENGGGYALHSYADELAHLTADELALLARKYFKILFTERRKRGIRVPFSHYCIGVVHGAARRMPELLSYLSSAYPNLNVSTNPLEQKNATETLSLSQYVKNVQKTYANGIYRFGPLHALSIVGVKGEERGFFDKSLIEMIEKDPFLKLVTPWGVLSSLSGMDPRESNDGPILWSRHGEQTIPLFPTTMRGRRR
;
A
#
# COMPACT_ATOMS: atom_id res chain seq x y z
N MET A 1 60.71 -2.34 -17.60
CA MET A 1 60.42 -2.15 -16.15
C MET A 1 60.27 -3.52 -15.52
N LYS A 2 61.03 -3.77 -14.45
CA LYS A 2 61.15 -5.05 -13.75
C LYS A 2 59.87 -5.39 -12.99
N THR A 3 59.49 -6.67 -12.93
CA THR A 3 58.66 -7.18 -11.83
C THR A 3 59.17 -8.55 -11.41
N GLN A 4 59.64 -8.61 -10.17
CA GLN A 4 60.20 -9.78 -9.49
C GLN A 4 59.10 -10.70 -8.95
N LYS A 5 59.45 -11.99 -8.88
CA LYS A 5 58.82 -13.07 -8.11
C LYS A 5 59.03 -12.91 -6.60
N LEU A 6 58.31 -13.77 -5.84
CA LEU A 6 58.47 -14.20 -4.43
C LEU A 6 57.61 -13.41 -3.42
N ALA A 7 56.97 -13.99 -2.40
CA ALA A 7 56.90 -15.37 -1.92
C ALA A 7 55.67 -15.56 -1.03
N SER A 8 55.30 -16.82 -0.85
CA SER A 8 54.40 -17.35 0.17
C SER A 8 54.89 -17.11 1.60
N HIS A 9 53.97 -16.78 2.52
CA HIS A 9 54.11 -17.22 3.91
C HIS A 9 52.77 -17.71 4.45
N ARG A 10 52.79 -18.97 4.90
CA ARG A 10 51.80 -19.62 5.77
C ARG A 10 52.00 -19.10 7.18
N GLU A 11 50.90 -18.84 7.89
CA GLU A 11 50.82 -19.05 9.33
C GLU A 11 49.41 -19.52 9.73
N SER A 12 49.37 -20.74 10.25
CA SER A 12 48.33 -21.38 11.06
C SER A 12 48.49 -20.88 12.51
N THR A 13 47.49 -20.61 13.36
CA THR A 13 46.49 -21.49 13.97
C THR A 13 45.72 -20.65 15.00
N ASN A 14 44.39 -20.81 15.12
CA ASN A 14 43.72 -21.10 16.40
C ASN A 14 42.20 -21.18 16.21
N LYS A 15 41.67 -22.42 16.17
CA LYS A 15 40.25 -22.73 16.30
C LYS A 15 39.95 -22.93 17.79
N SER A 16 39.25 -22.01 18.42
CA SER A 16 38.59 -22.23 19.71
C SER A 16 37.10 -22.50 19.49
N LYS A 17 36.66 -23.63 20.04
CA LYS A 17 35.30 -24.18 19.97
C LYS A 17 34.38 -23.40 20.93
N GLU A 18 33.35 -22.75 20.41
CA GLU A 18 32.28 -22.21 21.25
C GLU A 18 31.22 -23.28 21.53
N ARG A 19 30.89 -23.41 22.82
CA ARG A 19 30.16 -24.53 23.41
C ARG A 19 28.77 -24.05 23.78
N ILE A 20 27.76 -24.58 23.07
CA ILE A 20 26.33 -24.37 23.32
C ILE A 20 25.99 -24.79 24.76
N LYS A 21 25.44 -23.88 25.56
CA LYS A 21 24.82 -24.17 26.87
C LYS A 21 23.31 -23.99 26.79
N ASN A 22 22.61 -25.13 26.76
CA ASN A 22 21.19 -25.27 27.04
C ASN A 22 20.88 -24.89 28.50
N LYS A 23 19.87 -24.04 28.73
CA LYS A 23 19.33 -23.78 30.07
C LYS A 23 17.87 -24.23 30.12
N LYS A 24 17.67 -25.48 30.55
CA LYS A 24 16.38 -26.00 31.05
C LYS A 24 16.04 -25.26 32.34
N ARG A 25 14.84 -24.69 32.46
CA ARG A 25 14.23 -24.30 33.74
C ARG A 25 13.20 -25.37 34.12
N LEU A 26 13.43 -26.01 35.27
CA LEU A 26 12.50 -26.91 35.93
C LEU A 26 11.30 -26.13 36.47
N ALA A 27 10.15 -26.77 36.39
CA ALA A 27 8.94 -26.47 37.13
C ALA A 27 9.04 -27.03 38.55
N THR A 28 8.51 -26.29 39.52
CA THR A 28 8.12 -26.82 40.84
C THR A 28 6.72 -26.32 41.11
N GLY A 29 5.76 -27.26 41.12
CA GLY A 29 4.43 -27.06 41.65
C GLY A 29 4.42 -27.11 43.17
N LEU A 30 3.36 -26.55 43.75
CA LEU A 30 2.92 -26.84 45.11
C LEU A 30 1.40 -27.06 45.07
N ASP A 31 1.04 -28.21 45.64
CA ASP A 31 -0.26 -28.84 45.89
C ASP A 31 -1.20 -27.96 46.76
N ASN A 32 -2.49 -27.79 46.44
CA ASN A 32 -3.68 -28.63 46.67
C ASN A 32 -4.30 -28.62 48.10
N VAL A 33 -5.55 -28.12 48.15
CA VAL A 33 -6.79 -28.69 48.77
C VAL A 33 -7.07 -28.57 50.28
N ALA A 34 -8.26 -28.03 50.61
CA ALA A 34 -9.35 -28.49 51.52
C ALA A 34 -10.10 -27.25 52.11
N SER A 35 -11.37 -26.94 51.82
CA SER A 35 -12.68 -27.58 52.09
C SER A 35 -13.14 -27.55 53.56
N SER A 36 -14.47 -27.30 53.75
CA SER A 36 -15.29 -27.21 54.99
C SER A 36 -15.30 -25.84 55.71
N ASN A 37 -16.39 -25.28 56.27
CA ASN A 37 -17.76 -25.72 56.48
C ASN A 37 -18.74 -24.53 56.60
N SER A 38 -20.01 -24.85 56.38
CA SER A 38 -21.26 -24.09 56.46
C SER A 38 -21.62 -23.45 57.82
N THR A 39 -22.40 -22.36 57.78
CA THR A 39 -23.63 -22.22 58.58
C THR A 39 -24.56 -21.15 58.02
N CYS A 40 -25.85 -21.48 58.05
CA CYS A 40 -26.99 -20.75 57.53
C CYS A 40 -27.71 -19.99 58.65
N HIS A 41 -28.24 -18.82 58.36
CA HIS A 41 -29.45 -18.31 59.01
C HIS A 41 -30.29 -17.53 58.00
N ALA A 42 -31.57 -17.90 57.96
CA ALA A 42 -32.57 -17.51 56.98
C ALA A 42 -33.19 -16.14 57.27
N VAL A 43 -33.52 -15.41 56.21
CA VAL A 43 -34.78 -14.66 56.13
C VAL A 43 -35.30 -14.78 54.69
N VAL A 44 -36.35 -15.59 54.54
CA VAL A 44 -37.18 -15.62 53.34
C VAL A 44 -38.07 -14.39 53.37
N THR A 45 -37.89 -13.47 52.43
CA THR A 45 -38.97 -12.59 51.99
C THR A 45 -39.11 -12.74 50.48
N SER A 46 -40.29 -13.20 50.10
CA SER A 46 -40.71 -13.43 48.73
C SER A 46 -40.94 -12.09 48.01
N SER A 47 -40.13 -11.82 46.98
CA SER A 47 -40.60 -11.04 45.84
C SER A 47 -39.95 -11.59 44.57
N ASN A 48 -40.63 -12.54 43.93
CA ASN A 48 -40.31 -12.96 42.56
C ASN A 48 -40.66 -11.80 41.61
N ARG A 49 -39.80 -10.79 41.55
CA ARG A 49 -39.72 -9.88 40.40
C ARG A 49 -38.69 -10.47 39.44
N HIS A 50 -39.13 -11.48 38.69
CA HIS A 50 -38.34 -12.00 37.59
C HIS A 50 -38.36 -10.95 36.48
N ASP A 51 -37.35 -10.08 36.42
CA ASP A 51 -37.17 -9.11 35.34
C ASP A 51 -36.60 -9.83 34.10
N PRO A 52 -37.42 -10.08 33.06
CA PRO A 52 -36.97 -10.78 31.86
C PRO A 52 -35.91 -9.98 31.11
N LEU A 53 -35.96 -8.63 31.20
CA LEU A 53 -35.01 -7.74 30.57
C LEU A 53 -33.63 -7.86 31.22
N ALA A 54 -33.57 -7.92 32.56
CA ALA A 54 -32.32 -8.16 33.28
C ALA A 54 -31.68 -9.50 32.89
N HIS A 55 -32.48 -10.53 32.62
CA HIS A 55 -31.99 -11.83 32.18
C HIS A 55 -31.45 -11.79 30.74
N ILE A 56 -32.13 -11.09 29.83
CA ILE A 56 -31.69 -10.88 28.44
C ILE A 56 -30.40 -10.05 28.40
N ILE A 57 -30.31 -8.99 29.21
CA ILE A 57 -29.11 -8.15 29.31
C ILE A 57 -27.94 -8.98 29.86
N ARG A 58 -28.14 -9.80 30.89
CA ARG A 58 -27.12 -10.74 31.41
C ARG A 58 -26.68 -11.81 30.42
N LEU A 59 -27.60 -12.29 29.57
CA LEU A 59 -27.28 -13.22 28.48
C LEU A 59 -26.44 -12.51 27.40
N SER A 60 -26.81 -11.29 27.03
CA SER A 60 -26.08 -10.48 26.06
C SER A 60 -24.67 -10.08 26.54
N SER A 61 -24.49 -9.84 27.84
CA SER A 61 -23.18 -9.50 28.43
C SER A 61 -22.23 -10.72 28.55
N ASN A 62 -22.77 -11.94 28.45
CA ASN A 62 -22.03 -13.20 28.53
C ASN A 62 -21.88 -13.92 27.19
N LEU A 63 -22.36 -13.32 26.10
CA LEU A 63 -21.91 -13.69 24.76
C LEU A 63 -20.45 -13.25 24.64
N LYS A 64 -19.53 -14.09 25.15
CA LYS A 64 -18.15 -14.11 24.68
C LYS A 64 -18.24 -14.44 23.20
N VAL A 65 -18.41 -13.40 22.35
CA VAL A 65 -18.16 -13.53 20.91
C VAL A 65 -16.81 -14.21 20.83
N PRO A 66 -16.72 -15.46 20.31
CA PRO A 66 -15.45 -16.14 20.22
C PRO A 66 -14.53 -15.19 19.46
N ARG A 67 -13.41 -14.80 20.06
CA ARG A 67 -12.40 -14.04 19.32
C ARG A 67 -12.12 -14.86 18.07
N SER A 68 -12.30 -14.25 16.90
CA SER A 68 -12.00 -14.91 15.64
C SER A 68 -10.61 -15.55 15.76
N PRO A 69 -10.41 -16.79 15.28
CA PRO A 69 -9.10 -17.42 15.32
C PRO A 69 -8.03 -16.47 14.79
N LYS A 70 -6.82 -16.50 15.35
CA LYS A 70 -5.71 -15.72 14.81
C LYS A 70 -5.55 -16.11 13.34
N ARG A 71 -5.97 -15.23 12.42
CA ARG A 71 -5.81 -15.44 10.99
C ARG A 71 -4.33 -15.43 10.70
N HIS A 72 -3.86 -16.42 9.97
CA HIS A 72 -2.47 -16.42 9.52
C HIS A 72 -2.32 -15.31 8.48
N LEU A 73 -1.20 -14.59 8.45
CA LEU A 73 -1.03 -13.44 7.52
C LEU A 73 -1.20 -13.81 6.04
N CYS A 74 -1.00 -15.09 5.66
CA CYS A 74 -1.31 -15.54 4.31
C CYS A 74 -2.80 -15.54 3.98
N ASP A 75 -3.67 -15.65 4.98
CA ASP A 75 -5.12 -15.73 4.78
C ASP A 75 -5.69 -14.38 4.29
N MET A 76 -4.87 -13.32 4.33
CA MET A 76 -5.16 -11.97 3.82
C MET A 76 -4.45 -11.69 2.47
N ILE A 77 -3.85 -12.72 1.87
CA ILE A 77 -3.22 -12.65 0.54
C ILE A 77 -3.95 -13.66 -0.35
N HIS A 78 -4.74 -13.14 -1.28
CA HIS A 78 -5.63 -13.91 -2.15
C HIS A 78 -5.01 -14.05 -3.54
N VAL A 79 -5.18 -15.21 -4.16
CA VAL A 79 -4.70 -15.48 -5.52
C VAL A 79 -5.91 -15.65 -6.43
N GLU A 80 -5.98 -14.83 -7.46
CA GLU A 80 -6.96 -14.95 -8.54
C GLU A 80 -6.28 -15.57 -9.77
N HIS A 81 -6.96 -16.51 -10.43
CA HIS A 81 -6.56 -17.05 -11.71
C HIS A 81 -7.55 -16.59 -12.77
N TYR A 82 -7.09 -15.77 -13.70
CA TYR A 82 -7.93 -15.21 -14.75
C TYR A 82 -8.24 -16.27 -15.81
N GLU A 83 -9.51 -16.62 -15.98
CA GLU A 83 -9.94 -17.80 -16.75
C GLU A 83 -9.56 -17.70 -18.23
N ASN A 84 -9.75 -16.55 -18.87
CA ASN A 84 -9.55 -16.41 -20.31
C ASN A 84 -8.08 -16.26 -20.70
N GLY A 85 -7.27 -15.60 -19.86
CA GLY A 85 -5.86 -15.32 -20.15
C GLY A 85 -4.87 -16.23 -19.41
N GLY A 86 -5.33 -17.03 -18.44
CA GLY A 86 -4.51 -17.93 -17.63
C GLY A 86 -3.51 -17.23 -16.69
N GLY A 87 -3.62 -15.92 -16.51
CA GLY A 87 -2.73 -15.11 -15.68
C GLY A 87 -3.11 -15.21 -14.20
N TYR A 88 -2.13 -15.04 -13.31
CA TYR A 88 -2.36 -14.99 -11.87
C TYR A 88 -2.25 -13.55 -11.35
N ALA A 89 -3.23 -13.12 -10.57
CA ALA A 89 -3.23 -11.84 -9.87
C ALA A 89 -3.19 -12.06 -8.36
N LEU A 90 -2.41 -11.25 -7.66
CA LEU A 90 -2.30 -11.28 -6.21
C LEU A 90 -3.12 -10.13 -5.63
N HIS A 91 -3.92 -10.41 -4.60
CA HIS A 91 -4.81 -9.43 -3.99
C HIS A 91 -4.66 -9.39 -2.47
N SER A 92 -4.79 -8.19 -1.91
CA SER A 92 -5.04 -7.97 -0.48
C SER A 92 -6.04 -6.84 -0.33
N TYR A 93 -6.78 -6.79 0.78
CA TYR A 93 -7.83 -5.81 1.00
C TYR A 93 -7.53 -4.95 2.23
N ALA A 94 -7.45 -3.63 2.06
CA ALA A 94 -7.10 -2.70 3.14
C ALA A 94 -8.03 -2.83 4.36
N ASP A 95 -9.31 -3.13 4.15
CA ASP A 95 -10.27 -3.33 5.24
C ASP A 95 -9.97 -4.60 6.06
N GLU A 96 -9.42 -5.66 5.44
CA GLU A 96 -8.92 -6.84 6.18
C GLU A 96 -7.65 -6.50 6.96
N LEU A 97 -6.72 -5.80 6.29
CA LEU A 97 -5.42 -5.41 6.83
C LEU A 97 -5.52 -4.40 7.98
N ALA A 98 -6.62 -3.64 8.06
CA ALA A 98 -6.85 -2.63 9.10
C ALA A 98 -6.86 -3.20 10.53
N HIS A 99 -7.08 -4.52 10.67
CA HIS A 99 -7.07 -5.21 11.96
C HIS A 99 -5.67 -5.65 12.43
N LEU A 100 -4.66 -5.51 11.58
CA LEU A 100 -3.28 -5.88 11.89
C LEU A 100 -2.56 -4.79 12.67
N THR A 101 -1.66 -5.21 13.55
CA THR A 101 -0.66 -4.30 14.12
C THR A 101 0.32 -3.80 13.05
N ALA A 102 1.04 -2.70 13.34
CA ALA A 102 2.02 -2.15 12.41
C ALA A 102 3.11 -3.17 12.03
N ASP A 103 3.54 -4.00 12.98
CA ASP A 103 4.57 -5.03 12.76
C ASP A 103 4.05 -6.18 11.90
N GLU A 104 2.82 -6.64 12.17
CA GLU A 104 2.14 -7.66 11.36
C GLU A 104 1.92 -7.18 9.93
N LEU A 105 1.48 -5.92 9.75
CA LEU A 105 1.29 -5.31 8.44
C LEU A 105 2.60 -5.16 7.69
N ALA A 106 3.69 -4.78 8.37
CA ALA A 106 5.01 -4.71 7.77
C ALA A 106 5.56 -6.09 7.38
N LEU A 107 5.27 -7.13 8.17
CA LEU A 107 5.62 -8.51 7.83
C LEU A 107 4.80 -9.01 6.64
N LEU A 108 3.50 -8.72 6.61
CA LEU A 108 2.62 -9.05 5.52
C LEU A 108 3.06 -8.36 4.22
N ALA A 109 3.35 -7.07 4.24
CA ALA A 109 3.80 -6.33 3.05
C ALA A 109 5.08 -6.92 2.45
N ARG A 110 6.06 -7.29 3.29
CA ARG A 110 7.27 -8.00 2.84
C ARG A 110 6.95 -9.36 2.23
N LYS A 111 6.04 -10.12 2.85
CA LYS A 111 5.61 -11.43 2.35
C LYS A 111 4.85 -11.30 1.02
N TYR A 112 4.01 -10.28 0.90
CA TYR A 112 3.24 -9.95 -0.28
C TYR A 112 4.18 -9.74 -1.48
N PHE A 113 5.18 -8.85 -1.36
CA PHE A 113 6.15 -8.63 -2.44
C PHE A 113 7.04 -9.83 -2.72
N LYS A 114 7.41 -10.61 -1.69
CA LYS A 114 8.15 -11.87 -1.90
C LYS A 114 7.38 -12.85 -2.78
N ILE A 115 6.06 -12.94 -2.59
CA ILE A 115 5.19 -13.77 -3.43
C ILE A 115 5.01 -13.14 -4.81
N LEU A 116 4.66 -11.85 -4.87
CA LEU A 116 4.38 -11.12 -6.12
C LEU A 116 5.57 -11.15 -7.09
N PHE A 117 6.78 -10.89 -6.60
CA PHE A 117 8.01 -10.90 -7.41
C PHE A 117 8.64 -12.29 -7.54
N THR A 118 7.91 -13.37 -7.21
CA THR A 118 8.40 -14.72 -7.47
C THR A 118 8.51 -14.93 -8.98
N GLU A 119 9.72 -15.23 -9.44
CA GLU A 119 9.97 -15.56 -10.83
C GLU A 119 9.99 -17.08 -11.05
N ARG A 120 9.53 -17.52 -12.22
CA ARG A 120 9.61 -18.90 -12.68
C ARG A 120 10.60 -19.03 -13.83
N ARG A 121 11.24 -20.18 -13.90
CA ARG A 121 12.10 -20.56 -15.04
C ARG A 121 11.44 -21.70 -15.79
N LYS A 122 11.33 -21.56 -17.12
CA LYS A 122 10.87 -22.61 -18.01
C LYS A 122 12.07 -23.20 -18.72
N ARG A 123 12.14 -24.53 -18.78
CA ARG A 123 13.22 -25.25 -19.48
C ARG A 123 13.32 -24.72 -20.92
N GLY A 124 14.53 -24.33 -21.32
CA GLY A 124 14.82 -23.79 -22.65
C GLY A 124 14.70 -22.26 -22.79
N ILE A 125 14.18 -21.55 -21.78
CA ILE A 125 14.14 -20.07 -21.76
C ILE A 125 15.24 -19.57 -20.82
N ARG A 126 16.11 -18.67 -21.31
CA ARG A 126 17.25 -18.14 -20.54
C ARG A 126 16.85 -17.12 -19.48
N VAL A 127 15.77 -16.40 -19.72
CA VAL A 127 15.26 -15.37 -18.81
C VAL A 127 14.14 -15.93 -17.92
N PRO A 128 14.15 -15.60 -16.62
CA PRO A 128 13.01 -15.89 -15.77
C PRO A 128 11.81 -15.00 -16.16
N PHE A 129 10.62 -15.41 -15.78
CA PHE A 129 9.39 -14.62 -15.96
C PHE A 129 8.63 -14.51 -14.64
N SER A 130 7.95 -13.39 -14.42
CA SER A 130 7.12 -13.20 -13.23
C SER A 130 6.03 -14.27 -13.18
N HIS A 131 5.82 -14.86 -12.00
CA HIS A 131 4.74 -15.82 -11.80
C HIS A 131 3.37 -15.13 -11.77
N TYR A 132 3.30 -13.93 -11.17
CA TYR A 132 2.09 -13.12 -11.05
C TYR A 132 2.14 -11.96 -12.04
N CYS A 133 1.03 -11.70 -12.72
CA CYS A 133 0.91 -10.62 -13.70
C CYS A 133 0.74 -9.26 -13.02
N ILE A 134 0.07 -9.23 -11.87
CA ILE A 134 -0.25 -7.99 -11.14
C ILE A 134 -0.45 -8.28 -9.65
N GLY A 135 -0.14 -7.28 -8.82
CA GLY A 135 -0.52 -7.23 -7.41
C GLY A 135 -1.42 -6.04 -7.15
N VAL A 136 -2.54 -6.25 -6.47
CA VAL A 136 -3.52 -5.22 -6.14
C VAL A 136 -3.79 -5.21 -4.64
N VAL A 137 -3.51 -4.09 -3.97
CA VAL A 137 -3.95 -3.86 -2.59
C VAL A 137 -5.16 -2.94 -2.61
N HIS A 138 -6.35 -3.54 -2.56
CA HIS A 138 -7.63 -2.84 -2.68
C HIS A 138 -7.81 -1.85 -1.52
N GLY A 139 -8.11 -0.59 -1.86
CA GLY A 139 -8.36 0.46 -0.86
C GLY A 139 -7.13 1.00 -0.13
N ALA A 140 -5.90 0.57 -0.46
CA ALA A 140 -4.68 1.02 0.23
C ALA A 140 -4.47 2.54 0.14
N ALA A 141 -4.79 3.13 -1.02
CA ALA A 141 -4.66 4.55 -1.29
C ALA A 141 -5.73 5.43 -0.60
N ARG A 142 -6.70 4.86 0.15
CA ARG A 142 -7.77 5.64 0.82
C ARG A 142 -7.23 6.72 1.77
N ARG A 143 -6.00 6.55 2.28
CA ARG A 143 -5.32 7.50 3.18
C ARG A 143 -4.63 8.66 2.44
N MET A 144 -4.48 8.56 1.12
CA MET A 144 -3.94 9.64 0.30
C MET A 144 -5.02 10.70 0.09
N PRO A 145 -4.68 12.00 0.16
CA PRO A 145 -5.59 13.05 -0.27
C PRO A 145 -5.79 12.97 -1.79
N GLU A 146 -6.82 13.67 -2.27
CA GLU A 146 -6.98 13.90 -3.70
C GLU A 146 -5.80 14.75 -4.20
N LEU A 147 -4.89 14.12 -4.95
CA LEU A 147 -3.56 14.67 -5.24
C LEU A 147 -3.62 15.92 -6.14
N LEU A 148 -4.58 16.04 -7.06
CA LEU A 148 -4.69 17.23 -7.91
C LEU A 148 -5.08 18.45 -7.09
N SER A 149 -6.08 18.32 -6.21
CA SER A 149 -6.51 19.41 -5.33
C SER A 149 -5.41 19.77 -4.34
N TYR A 150 -4.74 18.77 -3.74
CA TYR A 150 -3.60 18.99 -2.86
C TYR A 150 -2.51 19.83 -3.56
N LEU A 151 -2.08 19.41 -4.76
CA LEU A 151 -1.03 20.13 -5.49
C LEU A 151 -1.49 21.49 -6.01
N SER A 152 -2.76 21.63 -6.40
CA SER A 152 -3.30 22.93 -6.80
C SER A 152 -3.27 23.95 -5.66
N SER A 153 -3.42 23.50 -4.41
CA SER A 153 -3.29 24.36 -3.23
C SER A 153 -1.84 24.64 -2.86
N ALA A 154 -0.97 23.63 -2.92
CA ALA A 154 0.44 23.76 -2.54
C ALA A 154 1.28 24.50 -3.59
N TYR A 155 1.02 24.26 -4.88
CA TYR A 155 1.78 24.76 -6.02
C TYR A 155 0.86 25.35 -7.12
N PRO A 156 0.06 26.39 -6.81
CA PRO A 156 -0.96 26.90 -7.73
C PRO A 156 -0.40 27.45 -9.05
N ASN A 157 0.84 27.93 -9.03
CA ASN A 157 1.54 28.54 -10.16
C ASN A 157 2.46 27.56 -10.89
N LEU A 158 2.47 26.28 -10.52
CA LEU A 158 3.25 25.27 -11.23
C LEU A 158 2.79 25.19 -12.68
N ASN A 159 3.72 25.32 -13.62
CA ASN A 159 3.42 25.21 -15.04
C ASN A 159 3.23 23.76 -15.42
N VAL A 160 2.03 23.42 -15.89
CA VAL A 160 1.66 22.07 -16.32
C VAL A 160 1.35 22.04 -17.80
N SER A 161 1.57 20.88 -18.42
CA SER A 161 1.26 20.66 -19.84
C SER A 161 -0.04 19.88 -19.98
N THR A 162 -0.85 20.24 -20.97
CA THR A 162 -2.05 19.51 -21.38
C THR A 162 -2.18 19.50 -22.90
N ASN A 163 -3.09 18.70 -23.46
CA ASN A 163 -3.51 18.82 -24.86
C ASN A 163 -5.01 19.12 -24.91
N PRO A 164 -5.47 20.04 -25.77
CA PRO A 164 -6.88 20.15 -26.11
C PRO A 164 -7.44 18.80 -26.56
N LEU A 165 -8.69 18.51 -26.20
CA LEU A 165 -9.33 17.23 -26.51
C LEU A 165 -9.50 17.02 -28.02
N GLU A 166 -9.68 18.11 -28.75
CA GLU A 166 -9.89 18.14 -30.20
C GLU A 166 -8.58 18.03 -30.99
N GLN A 167 -7.45 18.40 -30.38
CA GLN A 167 -6.16 18.52 -31.06
C GLN A 167 -5.07 17.71 -30.33
N LYS A 168 -4.94 16.44 -30.69
CA LYS A 168 -3.96 15.51 -30.07
C LYS A 168 -2.51 15.99 -30.11
N ASN A 169 -2.13 16.78 -31.12
CA ASN A 169 -0.75 17.22 -31.33
C ASN A 169 -0.49 18.63 -30.78
N ALA A 170 -1.50 19.33 -30.28
CA ALA A 170 -1.33 20.66 -29.72
C ALA A 170 -1.04 20.54 -28.23
N THR A 171 0.07 21.12 -27.76
CA THR A 171 0.39 21.17 -26.33
C THR A 171 0.15 22.58 -25.81
N GLU A 172 -0.63 22.67 -24.74
CA GLU A 172 -0.90 23.91 -24.02
C GLU A 172 -0.20 23.89 -22.67
N THR A 173 0.26 25.06 -22.24
CA THR A 173 0.85 25.27 -20.92
C THR A 173 -0.02 26.23 -20.13
N LEU A 174 -0.37 25.84 -18.92
CA LEU A 174 -1.14 26.66 -17.99
C LEU A 174 -0.68 26.38 -16.56
N SER A 175 -1.13 27.21 -15.62
CA SER A 175 -0.89 26.95 -14.20
C SER A 175 -1.72 25.76 -13.72
N LEU A 176 -1.19 25.02 -12.75
CA LEU A 176 -1.89 23.87 -12.16
C LEU A 176 -3.24 24.26 -11.56
N SER A 177 -3.33 25.44 -10.94
CA SER A 177 -4.60 25.94 -10.41
C SER A 177 -5.64 26.18 -11.50
N GLN A 178 -5.25 26.68 -12.67
CA GLN A 178 -6.15 26.85 -13.80
C GLN A 178 -6.55 25.49 -14.39
N TYR A 179 -5.62 24.54 -14.44
CA TYR A 179 -5.89 23.17 -14.89
C TYR A 179 -6.96 22.50 -14.03
N VAL A 180 -6.78 22.50 -12.70
CA VAL A 180 -7.72 21.89 -11.76
C VAL A 180 -9.10 22.56 -11.82
N LYS A 181 -9.16 23.90 -11.95
CA LYS A 181 -10.43 24.61 -12.15
C LYS A 181 -11.17 24.14 -13.41
N ASN A 182 -10.47 23.95 -14.53
CA ASN A 182 -11.07 23.49 -15.79
C ASN A 182 -11.57 22.03 -15.69
N VAL A 183 -10.80 21.17 -15.02
CA VAL A 183 -11.20 19.79 -14.73
C VAL A 183 -12.46 19.78 -13.88
N GLN A 184 -12.47 20.47 -12.73
CA GLN A 184 -13.61 20.50 -11.81
C GLN A 184 -14.88 21.09 -12.46
N LYS A 185 -14.73 22.16 -13.25
CA LYS A 185 -15.84 22.80 -13.97
C LYS A 185 -16.55 21.83 -14.93
N THR A 186 -15.82 20.87 -15.49
CA THR A 186 -16.32 19.96 -16.53
C THR A 186 -16.48 18.53 -16.07
N TYR A 187 -16.21 18.25 -14.79
CA TYR A 187 -16.34 16.93 -14.20
C TYR A 187 -17.81 16.53 -14.09
N ALA A 188 -18.15 15.35 -14.61
CA ALA A 188 -19.47 14.75 -14.48
C ALA A 188 -19.33 13.22 -14.56
N ASN A 189 -19.92 12.51 -13.60
CA ASN A 189 -20.07 11.04 -13.62
C ASN A 189 -18.77 10.27 -13.90
N GLY A 190 -17.64 10.69 -13.30
CA GLY A 190 -16.37 9.97 -13.41
C GLY A 190 -15.48 10.38 -14.60
N ILE A 191 -15.93 11.30 -15.45
CA ILE A 191 -15.15 11.87 -16.56
C ILE A 191 -15.13 13.40 -16.50
N TYR A 192 -14.21 14.05 -17.20
CA TYR A 192 -14.18 15.51 -17.34
C TYR A 192 -13.90 15.93 -18.77
N ARG A 193 -14.43 17.08 -19.21
CA ARG A 193 -14.24 17.61 -20.58
C ARG A 193 -13.12 18.63 -20.63
N PHE A 194 -11.92 18.17 -20.31
CA PHE A 194 -10.69 18.94 -20.47
C PHE A 194 -9.51 18.01 -20.78
N GLY A 195 -8.40 18.57 -21.24
CA GLY A 195 -7.21 17.81 -21.62
C GLY A 195 -6.61 16.96 -20.49
N PRO A 196 -5.82 15.92 -20.80
CA PRO A 196 -5.08 15.17 -19.79
C PRO A 196 -4.01 16.04 -19.14
N LEU A 197 -3.62 15.72 -17.90
CA LEU A 197 -2.41 16.27 -17.30
C LEU A 197 -1.25 15.38 -17.75
N HIS A 198 -0.27 15.95 -18.44
CA HIS A 198 0.97 15.25 -18.75
C HIS A 198 1.76 14.95 -17.49
N ALA A 199 2.63 13.95 -17.57
CA ALA A 199 3.44 13.50 -16.44
C ALA A 199 4.21 14.66 -15.79
N LEU A 200 4.05 14.77 -14.47
CA LEU A 200 4.78 15.67 -13.60
C LEU A 200 5.68 14.83 -12.69
N SER A 201 6.99 15.00 -12.81
CA SER A 201 7.94 14.40 -11.87
C SER A 201 7.82 15.04 -10.48
N ILE A 202 7.71 14.20 -9.44
CA ILE A 202 7.66 14.59 -8.03
C ILE A 202 9.07 14.67 -7.41
N VAL A 203 10.06 14.14 -8.11
CA VAL A 203 11.46 14.08 -7.65
C VAL A 203 12.35 15.16 -8.26
N GLY A 204 11.76 16.13 -8.96
CA GLY A 204 12.46 17.23 -9.61
C GLY A 204 12.46 17.13 -11.13
N VAL A 205 13.01 18.15 -11.77
CA VAL A 205 13.04 18.30 -13.24
C VAL A 205 14.33 17.73 -13.80
N LYS A 206 14.22 16.82 -14.77
CA LYS A 206 15.35 16.33 -15.57
C LYS A 206 15.00 16.41 -17.06
N GLY A 207 15.87 17.03 -17.84
CA GLY A 207 15.68 17.20 -19.28
C GLY A 207 14.42 18.01 -19.61
N GLU A 208 13.58 17.47 -20.49
CA GLU A 208 12.35 18.11 -20.99
C GLU A 208 11.12 17.88 -20.09
N GLU A 209 11.25 17.06 -19.04
CA GLU A 209 10.14 16.76 -18.15
C GLU A 209 9.73 17.98 -17.33
N ARG A 210 8.44 18.06 -17.00
CA ARG A 210 7.96 19.01 -16.00
C ARG A 210 7.90 18.33 -14.66
N GLY A 211 8.16 19.09 -13.61
CA GLY A 211 8.18 18.53 -12.28
C GLY A 211 8.55 19.55 -11.23
N PHE A 212 8.59 19.07 -10.01
CA PHE A 212 8.96 19.80 -8.82
C PHE A 212 9.49 18.76 -7.83
N PHE A 213 10.23 19.20 -6.82
CA PHE A 213 10.60 18.33 -5.72
C PHE A 213 9.69 18.64 -4.53
N ASP A 214 8.89 17.67 -4.11
CA ASP A 214 8.05 17.78 -2.91
C ASP A 214 8.35 16.65 -1.92
N LYS A 215 9.12 16.98 -0.90
CA LYS A 215 9.46 16.07 0.19
C LYS A 215 8.23 15.59 0.94
N SER A 216 7.22 16.44 1.13
CA SER A 216 6.03 16.10 1.90
C SER A 216 5.19 15.04 1.18
N LEU A 217 5.11 15.11 -0.15
CA LEU A 217 4.44 14.12 -0.97
C LEU A 217 5.22 12.79 -1.01
N ILE A 218 6.55 12.84 -1.07
CA ILE A 218 7.39 11.64 -0.92
C ILE A 218 7.17 10.97 0.44
N GLU A 219 7.25 11.73 1.54
CA GLU A 219 6.99 11.21 2.89
C GLU A 219 5.56 10.65 3.00
N MET A 220 4.59 11.19 2.26
CA MET A 220 3.21 10.68 2.20
C MET A 220 3.14 9.31 1.50
N ILE A 221 3.87 9.13 0.39
CA ILE A 221 4.01 7.85 -0.31
C ILE A 221 4.67 6.81 0.60
N GLU A 222 5.73 7.20 1.32
CA GLU A 222 6.48 6.32 2.21
C GLU A 222 5.75 5.95 3.52
N LYS A 223 4.70 6.69 3.88
CA LYS A 223 3.79 6.29 4.97
C LYS A 223 2.99 5.03 4.63
N ASP A 224 2.82 4.72 3.35
CA ASP A 224 2.19 3.48 2.95
C ASP A 224 3.15 2.28 3.17
N PRO A 225 2.73 1.23 3.91
CA PRO A 225 3.59 0.12 4.27
C PRO A 225 4.02 -0.74 3.07
N PHE A 226 3.27 -0.70 1.96
CA PHE A 226 3.63 -1.39 0.73
C PHE A 226 4.55 -0.49 -0.11
N LEU A 227 4.13 0.73 -0.43
CA LEU A 227 4.86 1.60 -1.36
C LEU A 227 6.29 1.89 -0.87
N LYS A 228 6.50 2.12 0.43
CA LYS A 228 7.84 2.38 0.98
C LYS A 228 8.87 1.27 0.70
N LEU A 229 8.42 0.05 0.45
CA LEU A 229 9.31 -1.07 0.15
C LEU A 229 9.79 -1.04 -1.30
N VAL A 230 8.99 -0.47 -2.20
CA VAL A 230 9.13 -0.56 -3.66
C VAL A 230 9.28 0.79 -4.36
N THR A 231 9.43 1.90 -3.63
CA THR A 231 9.94 3.14 -4.22
C THR A 231 11.30 2.90 -4.88
N PRO A 232 11.74 3.76 -5.82
CA PRO A 232 13.05 3.58 -6.48
C PRO A 232 14.24 3.49 -5.52
N TRP A 233 14.14 4.11 -4.34
CA TRP A 233 15.13 4.06 -3.25
C TRP A 233 14.70 3.16 -2.08
N GLY A 234 13.58 2.44 -2.22
CA GLY A 234 13.05 1.53 -1.22
C GLY A 234 13.92 0.28 -1.04
N VAL A 235 13.73 -0.42 0.07
CA VAL A 235 14.61 -1.54 0.47
C VAL A 235 14.57 -2.76 -0.48
N LEU A 236 13.57 -2.87 -1.36
CA LEU A 236 13.50 -3.92 -2.37
C LEU A 236 14.11 -3.49 -3.72
N SER A 237 14.50 -2.22 -3.86
CA SER A 237 15.21 -1.72 -5.04
C SER A 237 16.70 -2.09 -4.99
N SER A 238 17.31 -2.29 -6.16
CA SER A 238 18.77 -2.39 -6.29
C SER A 238 19.47 -1.06 -5.97
N LEU A 239 18.74 0.05 -6.02
CA LEU A 239 19.19 1.41 -5.70
C LEU A 239 18.72 1.84 -4.29
N SER A 240 18.49 0.89 -3.39
CA SER A 240 18.06 1.15 -2.01
C SER A 240 18.94 2.21 -1.33
N GLY A 241 18.30 3.23 -0.75
CA GLY A 241 18.99 4.33 -0.05
C GLY A 241 19.48 5.48 -0.94
N MET A 242 19.20 5.46 -2.24
CA MET A 242 19.40 6.59 -3.15
C MET A 242 18.64 7.85 -2.68
N ASP A 243 19.19 9.04 -2.93
CA ASP A 243 18.44 10.29 -2.76
C ASP A 243 17.32 10.35 -3.82
N PRO A 244 16.04 10.55 -3.42
CA PRO A 244 14.93 10.71 -4.35
C PRO A 244 15.21 11.66 -5.53
N ARG A 245 15.94 12.76 -5.29
CA ARG A 245 16.28 13.78 -6.32
C ARG A 245 17.15 13.23 -7.45
N GLU A 246 17.89 12.17 -7.17
CA GLU A 246 18.78 11.53 -8.13
C GLU A 246 18.06 10.47 -8.96
N SER A 247 16.82 10.11 -8.61
CA SER A 247 16.05 9.11 -9.34
C SER A 247 15.66 9.58 -10.75
N ASN A 248 15.73 8.66 -11.72
CA ASN A 248 15.16 8.83 -13.07
C ASN A 248 13.86 8.03 -13.24
N ASP A 249 13.43 7.28 -12.21
CA ASP A 249 12.31 6.34 -12.29
C ASP A 249 10.99 6.96 -11.78
N GLY A 250 11.03 8.22 -11.35
CA GLY A 250 9.91 8.93 -10.72
C GLY A 250 9.98 8.88 -9.17
N PRO A 251 8.84 8.99 -8.46
CA PRO A 251 7.46 8.94 -8.96
C PRO A 251 7.04 10.11 -9.86
N ILE A 252 6.09 9.84 -10.75
CA ILE A 252 5.42 10.85 -11.60
C ILE A 252 3.92 10.89 -11.30
N LEU A 253 3.29 12.05 -11.46
CA LEU A 253 1.85 12.25 -11.36
C LEU A 253 1.29 12.67 -12.71
N TRP A 254 0.17 12.08 -13.13
CA TRP A 254 -0.56 12.47 -14.34
C TRP A 254 -2.06 12.27 -14.13
N SER A 255 -2.88 12.81 -15.03
CA SER A 255 -4.34 12.67 -14.97
C SER A 255 -4.93 12.46 -16.36
N ARG A 256 -6.00 11.67 -16.45
CA ARG A 256 -6.68 11.31 -17.70
C ARG A 256 -8.17 11.59 -17.58
N HIS A 257 -8.76 12.07 -18.66
CA HIS A 257 -10.15 12.53 -18.73
C HIS A 257 -11.20 11.42 -18.83
N GLY A 258 -10.78 10.16 -18.94
CA GLY A 258 -11.65 9.01 -19.21
C GLY A 258 -12.17 9.00 -20.66
N GLU A 259 -12.48 7.81 -21.17
CA GLU A 259 -13.00 7.66 -22.53
C GLU A 259 -14.38 8.31 -22.66
N GLN A 260 -14.58 9.09 -23.73
CA GLN A 260 -15.79 9.87 -23.93
C GLN A 260 -15.96 10.31 -25.39
N THR A 261 -17.18 10.63 -25.77
CA THR A 261 -17.49 11.25 -27.06
C THR A 261 -17.36 12.77 -26.95
N ILE A 262 -16.58 13.39 -27.85
CA ILE A 262 -16.42 14.84 -27.93
C ILE A 262 -17.30 15.39 -29.06
N PRO A 263 -18.16 16.40 -28.79
CA PRO A 263 -18.94 17.04 -29.84
C PRO A 263 -18.03 17.70 -30.88
N LEU A 264 -18.28 17.46 -32.16
CA LEU A 264 -17.49 18.04 -33.26
C LEU A 264 -17.76 19.53 -33.49
N PHE A 265 -18.84 20.08 -32.91
CA PHE A 265 -19.28 21.45 -33.12
C PHE A 265 -19.47 22.18 -31.78
N PRO A 266 -19.03 23.44 -31.64
CA PRO A 266 -19.33 24.27 -30.47
C PRO A 266 -20.84 24.47 -30.33
N THR A 267 -21.39 24.27 -29.13
CA THR A 267 -22.81 24.51 -28.83
C THR A 267 -23.21 26.00 -28.89
N THR A 268 -22.30 26.89 -29.29
CA THR A 268 -22.49 28.35 -29.42
C THR A 268 -23.10 28.80 -30.75
N MET A 269 -23.85 27.93 -31.44
CA MET A 269 -24.72 28.31 -32.55
C MET A 269 -26.21 28.14 -32.19
N ARG A 270 -26.62 28.55 -30.98
CA ARG A 270 -28.01 29.03 -30.77
C ARG A 270 -28.06 30.53 -31.06
N GLY A 271 -27.82 30.87 -32.33
CA GLY A 271 -28.23 32.16 -32.86
C GLY A 271 -29.74 32.29 -32.70
N ARG A 272 -30.16 33.44 -32.17
CA ARG A 272 -31.53 33.97 -32.18
C ARG A 272 -32.32 33.45 -33.39
N ARG A 273 -33.24 32.51 -33.19
CA ARG A 273 -34.39 32.40 -34.10
C ARG A 273 -35.33 33.54 -33.70
N ARG A 274 -35.38 34.56 -34.56
CA ARG A 274 -36.48 35.52 -34.62
C ARG A 274 -37.75 34.79 -35.03
#